data_AF-A0A318IZW0-F1
#
_entry.id   AF-A0A318IZW0-F1
#
_cell.length_a   1.000
_cell.length_b   1.000
_cell.length_c   1.000
_cell.angle_alpha   90.00
_cell.angle_beta   90.00
_cell.angle_gamma   90.00
#
_symmetry.space_group_name_H-M   'P 1'
#
loop_
_entity.id
_entity.type
_entity.pdbx_description
1 polymer ?
#
loop_
_entity_poly.entity_id
_entity_poly.type
_entity_poly.pdbx_seq_one_letter_code
_entity_poly.pdbx_strand_id
1 'polypeptide(L)' 'MIDVFQTIGSRAFSAHLAKDGMVTLMEQRNEVDRVTLATAYAALVEEAEQESDLLDATVEGMMRALIQGYARSH' A
#
# COMPACT_ATOMS: atom_id res chain seq x y z
N MET A 1 -5.85 -8.93 10.86
CA MET A 1 -5.24 -9.14 9.54
C MET A 1 -6.02 -8.24 8.62
N ILE A 2 -5.34 -7.31 7.95
CA ILE A 2 -5.97 -6.32 7.08
C ILE A 2 -5.48 -6.64 5.67
N ASP A 3 -6.42 -6.80 4.75
CA ASP A 3 -6.16 -7.12 3.36
C ASP A 3 -6.80 -6.04 2.49
N VAL A 4 -6.01 -5.48 1.59
CA VAL A 4 -6.46 -4.46 0.65
C VAL A 4 -6.32 -5.03 -0.75
N PHE A 5 -7.40 -4.95 -1.52
CA PHE A 5 -7.43 -5.37 -2.92
C PHE A 5 -7.70 -4.16 -3.80
N GLN A 6 -6.98 -4.08 -4.92
CA GLN A 6 -7.15 -2.99 -5.87
C GLN A 6 -6.82 -3.47 -7.28
N THR A 7 -7.61 -3.02 -8.25
CA THR A 7 -7.33 -3.19 -9.67
C THR A 7 -6.91 -1.84 -10.24
N ILE A 8 -5.76 -1.77 -10.90
CA ILE A 8 -5.26 -0.57 -11.58
C ILE A 8 -5.04 -0.96 -13.06
N GLY A 9 -5.87 -0.42 -13.95
CA GLY A 9 -5.92 -0.86 -15.35
C GLY A 9 -6.32 -2.34 -15.45
N SER A 10 -5.47 -3.16 -16.08
CA SER A 10 -5.65 -4.62 -16.18
C SER A 10 -4.93 -5.41 -15.09
N ARG A 11 -4.20 -4.74 -14.19
CA ARG A 11 -3.35 -5.37 -13.17
C ARG A 11 -4.11 -5.48 -11.85
N ALA A 12 -4.14 -6.67 -11.28
CA ALA A 12 -4.76 -6.94 -9.99
C ALA A 12 -3.70 -6.99 -8.89
N PHE A 13 -3.89 -6.19 -7.85
CA PHE A 13 -2.99 -6.06 -6.72
C PHE A 13 -3.67 -6.44 -5.40
N SER A 14 -2.88 -6.93 -4.47
CA SER A 14 -3.28 -7.03 -3.08
C SER A 14 -2.13 -6.70 -2.14
N ALA A 15 -2.44 -6.07 -1.02
CA ALA A 15 -1.51 -5.85 0.08
C ALA A 15 -2.05 -6.56 1.32
N HIS A 16 -1.18 -7.28 2.02
CA HIS A 16 -1.54 -8.10 3.18
C HIS A 16 -0.72 -7.68 4.40
N LEU A 17 -1.37 -7.13 5.44
CA LEU A 17 -0.70 -6.75 6.68
C LEU A 17 -0.74 -7.88 7.71
N ALA A 18 0.44 -8.41 8.02
CA ALA A 18 0.66 -9.38 9.07
C ALA A 18 0.77 -8.72 10.46
N LYS A 19 0.64 -9.54 11.51
CA LYS A 19 0.67 -9.07 12.92
C LYS A 19 2.03 -8.53 13.37
N ASP A 20 3.09 -8.86 12.64
CA ASP A 20 4.46 -8.40 12.87
C ASP A 20 4.73 -7.02 12.24
N GLY A 21 3.73 -6.42 11.58
CA GLY A 21 3.87 -5.12 10.91
C GLY A 21 4.42 -5.20 9.49
N MET A 22 4.62 -6.40 8.95
CA MET A 22 5.04 -6.61 7.57
C MET A 22 3.84 -6.54 6.61
N VAL A 23 4.00 -5.81 5.52
CA VAL A 23 3.07 -5.72 4.41
C VAL A 23 3.65 -6.50 3.23
N THR A 24 2.92 -7.50 2.76
CA THR A 24 3.27 -8.26 1.55
C THR A 24 2.46 -7.72 0.38
N LEU A 25 3.12 -7.25 -0.67
CA LEU A 25 2.49 -6.74 -1.89
C LEU A 25 2.50 -7.85 -2.95
N MET A 26 1.33 -8.10 -3.53
CA MET A 26 1.12 -9.10 -4.56
C MET A 26 0.63 -8.42 -5.84
N GLU A 27 1.14 -8.88 -6.99
CA GLU A 27 0.59 -8.59 -8.30
C GLU A 27 0.25 -9.90 -9.01
N GLN A 28 -1.00 -10.04 -9.48
CA GLN A 28 -1.47 -11.22 -10.22
C GLN A 28 -1.13 -12.56 -9.52
N ARG A 29 -1.22 -12.57 -8.18
CA ARG A 29 -0.89 -13.69 -7.27
C ARG A 29 0.60 -14.00 -7.08
N ASN A 30 1.50 -13.16 -7.59
CA ASN A 30 2.93 -13.25 -7.33
C ASN A 30 3.32 -12.21 -6.28
N GLU A 31 4.11 -12.59 -5.29
CA GLU A 31 4.74 -11.65 -4.37
C GLU A 31 5.74 -10.81 -5.16
N VAL A 32 5.57 -9.49 -5.11
CA VAL A 32 6.44 -8.54 -5.82
C VAL A 32 7.27 -7.70 -4.87
N ASP A 33 6.80 -7.51 -3.63
CA ASP A 33 7.53 -6.78 -2.61
C ASP A 33 7.07 -7.16 -1.20
N ARG A 34 7.94 -6.95 -0.22
CA ARG A 34 7.64 -7.15 1.19
C ARG A 34 8.31 -6.07 2.03
N VAL A 35 7.50 -5.19 2.59
CA VAL A 35 7.94 -3.98 3.29
C VAL A 35 7.30 -3.86 4.66
N THR A 36 7.64 -2.80 5.39
CA THR A 36 7.00 -2.50 6.67
C THR A 36 5.80 -1.59 6.48
N LEU A 37 4.89 -1.57 7.45
CA LEU A 37 3.80 -0.57 7.48
C LEU A 37 4.33 0.87 7.49
N ALA A 38 5.51 1.12 8.07
CA ALA A 38 6.14 2.44 8.03
C ALA A 38 6.53 2.86 6.59
N THR A 39 6.97 1.91 5.76
CA THR A 39 7.21 2.15 4.32
C THR A 39 5.92 2.50 3.59
N ALA A 40 4.82 1.81 3.90
CA ALA A 40 3.50 2.14 3.35
C ALA A 40 3.00 3.52 3.79
N TYR A 41 3.29 3.92 5.03
CA TYR A 41 3.01 5.28 5.50
C TYR A 41 3.85 6.32 4.76
N ALA A 42 5.14 6.07 4.52
CA ALA A 42 5.97 6.99 3.73
C ALA A 42 5.41 7.19 2.31
N ALA A 43 4.93 6.12 1.67
CA ALA A 43 4.27 6.21 0.36
C ALA A 43 3.00 7.08 0.41
N LEU A 44 2.21 6.97 1.49
CA LEU A 44 1.03 7.83 1.70
C LEU A 44 1.42 9.30 1.90
N VAL A 45 2.49 9.56 2.66
CA VAL A 45 3.01 10.91 2.90
C VAL A 45 3.50 11.55 1.60
N GLU A 46 4.14 10.80 0.71
CA GLU A 46 4.57 11.28 -0.61
C GLU A 46 3.39 11.68 -1.51
N GLU A 47 2.22 11.07 -1.32
CA GLU A 47 1.00 11.38 -2.08
C GLU A 47 0.17 12.52 -1.48
N ALA A 48 0.36 12.85 -0.20
CA ALA A 48 -0.39 13.89 0.48
C ALA A 48 0.09 15.29 0.05
N GLU A 49 -0.84 16.14 -0.40
CA GLU A 49 -0.53 17.53 -0.75
C GLU A 49 -0.44 18.42 0.51
N GLN A 50 -1.21 18.08 1.56
CA GLN A 50 -1.23 18.80 2.82
C GLN A 50 -1.10 17.84 4.01
N GLU A 51 -0.47 18.31 5.09
CA GLU A 51 -0.32 17.51 6.31
C GLU A 51 -1.68 17.16 6.95
N SER A 52 -2.72 17.98 6.71
CA SER A 52 -4.09 17.69 7.13
C SER A 52 -4.66 16.43 6.50
N ASP A 53 -4.22 16.06 5.30
CA ASP A 53 -4.70 14.86 4.59
C ASP A 53 -4.23 13.58 5.29
N LEU A 54 -3.17 13.69 6.12
CA LEU A 54 -2.62 12.59 6.90
C LEU A 54 -3.31 12.42 8.26
N LEU A 55 -4.14 13.37 8.70
CA LEU A 55 -4.86 13.27 9.98
C LEU A 55 -5.87 12.12 9.98
N ASP A 56 -6.39 11.78 8.81
CA ASP A 56 -7.28 10.64 8.58
C ASP A 56 -6.55 9.40 8.03
N ALA A 57 -5.21 9.34 8.16
CA ALA A 57 -4.42 8.23 7.64
C ALA A 57 -4.82 6.90 8.29
N THR A 58 -5.43 6.02 7.49
CA THR A 58 -5.79 4.67 7.90
C THR A 58 -4.74 3.67 7.41
N VAL A 59 -4.65 2.52 8.07
CA VAL A 59 -3.83 1.39 7.60
C VAL A 59 -4.21 0.98 6.18
N GLU A 60 -5.50 1.00 5.86
CA GLU A 60 -5.98 0.75 4.50
C GLU A 60 -5.46 1.80 3.51
N GLY A 61 -5.53 3.09 3.87
CA GLY A 61 -4.98 4.20 3.08
C GLY A 61 -3.48 4.04 2.80
N MET A 62 -2.70 3.70 3.83
CA MET A 62 -1.26 3.42 3.68
C MET A 62 -1.00 2.29 2.68
N MET A 63 -1.75 1.19 2.81
CA MET A 63 -1.61 0.03 1.93
C MET A 63 -2.05 0.34 0.49
N ARG A 64 -3.08 1.19 0.30
CA ARG A 64 -3.49 1.66 -1.03
C ARG A 64 -2.43 2.57 -1.66
N ALA A 65 -1.85 3.50 -0.90
CA ALA A 65 -0.76 4.35 -1.39
C ALA A 65 0.46 3.52 -1.79
N LEU A 66 0.80 2.48 -1.01
CA LEU A 66 1.86 1.53 -1.38
C LEU A 66 1.58 0.82 -2.72
N ILE A 67 0.36 0.31 -2.92
CA ILE A 67 -0.05 -0.33 -4.19
C ILE A 67 0.09 0.67 -5.34
N GLN A 68 -0.40 1.90 -5.17
CA GLN A 68 -0.37 2.93 -6.20
C GLN A 68 1.05 3.37 -6.53
N GLY A 69 1.91 3.59 -5.53
CA GLY A 69 3.32 3.90 -5.72
C GLY A 69 4.06 2.81 -6.50
N TYR A 70 3.84 1.54 -6.15
CA TYR A 70 4.43 0.41 -6.89
C TYR A 70 3.95 0.37 -8.35
N ALA A 71 2.63 0.49 -8.57
CA ALA A 71 2.02 0.43 -9.89
C ALA A 71 2.41 1.61 -10.80
N ARG A 72 2.81 2.77 -10.24
CA ARG A 72 3.36 3.89 -11.01
C ARG A 72 4.82 3.68 -11.41
N SER A 73 5.57 2.94 -10.61
CA SER A 73 7.02 2.77 -10.78
C SER A 73 7.40 1.57 -11.67
N HIS A 74 6.46 0.66 -11.92
CA HIS A 74 6.63 -0.58 -12.71
C HIS A 74 5.46 -0.77 -13.67
#